data_AF-Q5GV39-F1
#
_entry.id   AF-Q5GV39-F1
#
_cell.length_a   1.000
_cell.length_b   1.000
_cell.length_c   1.000
_cell.angle_alpha   90.00
_cell.angle_beta   90.00
_cell.angle_gamma   90.00
#
_symmetry.space_group_name_H-M   'P 1'
#
loop_
_entity.id
_entity.type
_entity.pdbx_description
1 polymer ?
#
loop_
_entity_poly.entity_id
_entity_poly.type
_entity_poly.pdbx_seq_one_letter_code
_entity_poly.pdbx_strand_id
1 'polypeptide(L)'
;MADADWSDQALLAAAAQVLPTLSRKSAACHWIVDDTGFSKKGVHSVGVARQYCGRLGKTDNCQVAVSLSIANEHGSLPVGYRLYLPEQWAQDTVRRKKAGVPDQVVFQTKTALAMDQIDSALATGIAAGVVLADAAYGTETHWRDQLSERGLLYMVGVRSNTKVWWGSHQPAPMPPASPKNLFTILFKPCKLHECARRTIQVT
;
A
#
# COMPACT_ATOMS: atom_id res chain seq x y z
N MET A 1 -1.74 27.91 -6.02
CA MET A 1 -1.99 26.55 -5.51
C MET A 1 -1.04 26.16 -4.39
N ALA A 2 0.20 26.69 -4.29
CA ALA A 2 1.11 26.35 -3.18
C ALA A 2 0.65 26.89 -1.82
N ASP A 3 -0.05 28.03 -1.80
CA ASP A 3 -0.52 28.70 -0.57
C ASP A 3 -2.04 28.57 -0.37
N ALA A 4 -2.59 27.38 -0.63
CA ALA A 4 -4.03 27.17 -0.48
C ALA A 4 -4.35 26.62 0.92
N ASP A 5 -5.28 27.26 1.64
CA ASP A 5 -5.61 26.96 3.04
C ASP A 5 -6.40 25.65 3.28
N TRP A 6 -6.56 24.81 2.26
CA TRP A 6 -7.30 23.56 2.41
C TRP A 6 -6.40 22.45 2.98
N SER A 7 -6.96 21.64 3.87
CA SER A 7 -6.30 20.48 4.45
C SER A 7 -6.60 19.22 3.63
N ASP A 8 -5.55 18.49 3.23
CA ASP A 8 -5.67 17.18 2.59
C ASP A 8 -6.38 16.16 3.48
N GLN A 9 -6.09 16.18 4.77
CA GLN A 9 -6.75 15.32 5.74
C GLN A 9 -8.24 15.64 5.85
N ALA A 10 -8.62 16.93 5.86
CA ALA A 10 -10.03 17.32 5.88
C ALA A 10 -10.76 16.91 4.60
N LEU A 11 -10.10 17.02 3.45
CA LEU A 11 -10.66 16.57 2.17
C LEU A 11 -10.91 15.06 2.14
N LEU A 12 -9.94 14.26 2.61
CA LEU A 12 -10.09 12.80 2.71
C LEU A 12 -11.18 12.42 3.72
N ALA A 13 -11.26 13.11 4.86
CA ALA A 13 -12.32 12.89 5.84
C ALA A 13 -13.71 13.21 5.26
N ALA A 14 -13.83 14.29 4.46
CA ALA A 14 -15.06 14.62 3.76
C ALA A 14 -15.43 13.56 2.72
N ALA A 15 -14.46 13.08 1.94
CA ALA A 15 -14.67 11.99 0.97
C ALA A 15 -15.16 10.70 1.67
N ALA A 16 -14.56 10.37 2.83
CA ALA A 16 -14.91 9.19 3.62
C ALA A 16 -16.38 9.19 4.13
N GLN A 17 -17.07 10.33 4.14
CA GLN A 17 -18.51 10.40 4.48
C GLN A 17 -19.39 9.60 3.51
N VAL A 18 -18.89 9.27 2.31
CA VAL A 18 -19.60 8.44 1.33
C VAL A 18 -19.50 6.94 1.67
N LEU A 19 -18.54 6.53 2.51
CA LEU A 19 -18.32 5.11 2.83
C LEU A 19 -19.56 4.37 3.32
N PRO A 20 -20.41 4.91 4.22
CA PRO A 20 -21.62 4.19 4.63
C PRO A 20 -22.60 3.91 3.48
N THR A 21 -22.60 4.76 2.45
CA THR A 21 -23.39 4.55 1.23
C THR A 21 -22.75 3.50 0.33
N LEU A 22 -21.41 3.51 0.22
CA LEU A 22 -20.65 2.50 -0.50
C LEU A 22 -20.83 1.12 0.15
N SER A 23 -20.80 1.05 1.48
CA SER A 23 -20.80 -0.18 2.30
C SER A 23 -22.20 -0.66 2.72
N ARG A 24 -23.28 -0.29 2.00
CA ARG A 24 -24.63 -0.71 2.38
C ARG A 24 -24.75 -2.24 2.42
N LYS A 25 -25.30 -2.75 3.53
CA LYS A 25 -25.74 -4.13 3.84
C LYS A 25 -25.02 -5.23 3.05
N SER A 26 -23.91 -5.71 3.62
CA SER A 26 -23.28 -7.01 3.34
C SER A 26 -22.30 -7.09 2.16
N ALA A 27 -21.97 -5.98 1.50
CA ALA A 27 -20.88 -5.94 0.53
C ALA A 27 -19.53 -6.18 1.22
N ALA A 28 -18.83 -7.24 0.85
CA ALA A 28 -17.47 -7.47 1.33
C ALA A 28 -16.59 -6.29 0.89
N CYS A 29 -16.02 -5.58 1.86
CA CYS A 29 -15.12 -4.47 1.58
C CYS A 29 -13.68 -4.98 1.60
N HIS A 30 -12.87 -4.47 0.69
CA HIS A 30 -11.43 -4.74 0.59
C HIS A 30 -10.66 -3.46 0.88
N TRP A 31 -9.53 -3.61 1.56
CA TRP A 31 -8.60 -2.52 1.86
C TRP A 31 -7.43 -2.63 0.89
N ILE A 32 -7.37 -1.78 -0.13
CA ILE A 32 -6.36 -1.84 -1.18
C ILE A 32 -5.26 -0.83 -0.87
N VAL A 33 -4.04 -1.33 -0.68
CA VAL A 33 -2.83 -0.51 -0.56
C VAL A 33 -2.10 -0.53 -1.89
N ASP A 34 -1.83 0.66 -2.43
CA ASP A 34 -1.08 0.82 -3.68
C ASP A 34 -0.33 2.16 -3.68
N ASP A 35 0.77 2.24 -4.46
CA ASP A 35 1.47 3.49 -4.73
C ASP A 35 1.37 3.95 -6.18
N THR A 36 0.89 5.18 -6.35
CA THR A 36 0.73 5.78 -7.68
C THR A 36 1.86 6.74 -7.99
N GLY A 37 2.51 6.53 -9.13
CA GLY A 37 3.58 7.39 -9.64
C GLY A 37 3.09 8.48 -10.59
N PHE A 38 3.51 9.71 -10.33
CA PHE A 38 3.27 10.90 -11.16
C PHE A 38 4.57 11.34 -11.82
N SER A 39 4.69 11.17 -13.14
CA SER A 39 5.89 11.61 -13.87
C SER A 39 6.11 13.10 -13.72
N LYS A 40 7.37 13.48 -13.49
CA LYS A 40 7.78 14.88 -13.34
C LYS A 40 9.04 15.17 -14.14
N LYS A 41 9.20 16.43 -14.51
CA LYS A 41 10.45 16.99 -15.05
C LYS A 41 11.08 17.92 -14.02
N GLY A 42 12.40 17.99 -14.00
CA GLY A 42 13.17 18.81 -13.07
C GLY A 42 13.22 18.25 -11.64
N VAL A 43 13.70 19.10 -10.72
CA VAL A 43 14.06 18.71 -9.34
C VAL A 43 13.33 19.51 -8.25
N HIS A 44 12.42 20.42 -8.61
CA HIS A 44 11.84 21.35 -7.64
C HIS A 44 10.51 20.88 -7.02
N SER A 45 9.80 19.94 -7.63
CA SER A 45 8.56 19.40 -7.05
C SER A 45 8.84 18.51 -5.85
N VAL A 46 8.18 18.78 -4.71
CA VAL A 46 8.35 18.03 -3.45
C VAL A 46 8.33 16.52 -3.68
N GLY A 47 9.31 15.80 -3.15
CA GLY A 47 9.36 14.33 -3.24
C GLY A 47 9.72 13.78 -4.63
N VAL A 48 10.06 14.61 -5.61
CA VAL A 48 10.49 14.11 -6.94
C VAL A 48 11.85 13.42 -6.86
N ALA A 49 11.93 12.19 -7.34
CA ALA A 49 13.17 11.42 -7.40
C ALA A 49 13.11 10.38 -8.53
N ARG A 50 14.27 9.80 -8.88
CA ARG A 50 14.31 8.60 -9.72
C ARG A 50 13.85 7.41 -8.89
N GLN A 51 12.66 6.93 -9.16
CA GLN A 51 12.05 5.77 -8.50
C GLN A 51 11.12 5.06 -9.48
N TYR A 52 10.72 3.82 -9.16
CA TYR A 52 9.79 3.09 -10.00
C TYR A 52 8.46 3.85 -10.11
N CYS A 53 8.04 4.13 -11.34
CA CYS A 53 6.78 4.78 -11.63
C CYS A 53 5.85 3.75 -12.27
N GLY A 54 4.87 3.24 -11.52
CA GLY A 54 3.94 2.21 -12.01
C GLY A 54 3.28 2.59 -13.34
N ARG A 55 2.85 3.86 -13.48
CA ARG A 55 2.26 4.39 -14.72
C ARG A 55 3.20 4.34 -15.94
N LEU A 56 4.51 4.47 -15.74
CA LEU A 56 5.49 4.41 -16.83
C LEU A 56 6.09 3.00 -17.01
N GLY A 57 5.81 2.08 -16.08
CA GLY A 57 6.39 0.73 -16.07
C GLY A 57 7.90 0.68 -15.86
N LYS A 58 8.52 1.78 -15.42
CA LYS A 58 9.98 1.91 -15.31
C LYS A 58 10.41 2.87 -14.21
N THR A 59 11.68 2.79 -13.83
CA THR A 59 12.33 3.79 -12.98
C THR A 59 12.56 5.07 -13.77
N ASP A 60 11.92 6.15 -13.34
CA ASP A 60 12.06 7.48 -13.94
C ASP A 60 11.86 8.55 -12.86
N ASN A 61 12.09 9.81 -13.24
CA ASN A 61 11.85 10.94 -12.37
C ASN A 61 10.34 11.13 -12.13
N CYS A 62 9.89 10.87 -10.90
CA CYS A 62 8.50 10.96 -10.53
C CYS A 62 8.31 11.30 -9.05
N GLN A 63 7.12 11.79 -8.75
CA GLN A 63 6.55 11.78 -7.40
C GLN A 63 5.77 10.48 -7.22
N VAL A 64 5.69 9.98 -6.00
CA VAL A 64 4.91 8.79 -5.68
C VAL A 64 4.03 9.10 -4.48
N ALA A 65 2.77 8.70 -4.52
CA ALA A 65 1.88 8.75 -3.37
C ALA A 65 1.41 7.34 -3.00
N VAL A 66 1.44 7.03 -1.71
CA VAL A 66 0.90 5.79 -1.13
C VAL A 66 -0.56 6.07 -0.77
N SER A 67 -1.43 5.14 -1.10
CA SER A 67 -2.86 5.25 -0.84
C SER A 67 -3.43 3.98 -0.22
N LEU A 68 -4.45 4.19 0.61
CA LEU A 68 -5.35 3.17 1.11
C LEU A 68 -6.73 3.47 0.55
N SER A 69 -7.30 2.52 -0.20
CA SER A 69 -8.65 2.62 -0.75
C SER A 69 -9.56 1.54 -0.21
N ILE A 70 -10.82 1.89 0.04
CA ILE A 70 -11.88 0.93 0.35
C ILE A 70 -12.62 0.61 -0.94
N ALA A 71 -12.71 -0.67 -1.28
CA ALA A 71 -13.36 -1.10 -2.50
C ALA A 71 -14.35 -2.25 -2.24
N ASN A 72 -15.46 -2.23 -2.98
CA ASN A 72 -16.41 -3.33 -3.08
C ASN A 72 -17.01 -3.37 -4.50
N GLU A 73 -18.03 -4.19 -4.72
CA GLU A 73 -18.70 -4.33 -6.01
C GLU A 73 -19.36 -3.05 -6.54
N HIS A 74 -19.60 -2.06 -5.68
CA HIS A 74 -20.26 -0.81 -6.03
C HIS A 74 -19.29 0.32 -6.35
N GLY A 75 -18.03 0.22 -5.93
CA GLY A 75 -17.01 1.22 -6.24
C GLY A 75 -15.78 1.15 -5.34
N SER A 76 -14.95 2.18 -5.47
CA SER A 76 -13.72 2.34 -4.70
C SER A 76 -13.57 3.79 -4.26
N LEU A 77 -13.06 4.00 -3.05
CA LEU A 77 -12.81 5.31 -2.47
C LEU A 77 -11.47 5.34 -1.74
N PRO A 78 -10.53 6.26 -2.08
CA PRO A 78 -9.34 6.48 -1.27
C PRO A 78 -9.72 7.12 0.07
N VAL A 79 -9.30 6.47 1.15
CA VAL A 79 -9.49 6.93 2.54
C VAL A 79 -8.17 7.35 3.19
N GLY A 80 -7.04 6.97 2.59
CA GLY A 80 -5.71 7.44 2.93
C GLY A 80 -4.95 7.81 1.66
N TYR A 81 -4.25 8.95 1.69
CA TYR A 81 -3.39 9.38 0.60
C TYR A 81 -2.24 10.23 1.14
N ARG A 82 -1.00 9.79 0.91
CA ARG A 82 0.20 10.51 1.36
C ARG A 82 1.27 10.49 0.29
N LEU A 83 1.83 11.67 0.00
CA LEU A 83 3.01 11.79 -0.84
C LEU A 83 4.21 11.15 -0.12
N TYR A 84 4.89 10.22 -0.78
CA TYR A 84 6.15 9.66 -0.30
C TYR A 84 7.28 10.68 -0.48
N LEU A 85 7.94 11.03 0.63
CA LEU A 85 9.12 11.90 0.62
C LEU A 85 10.39 11.03 0.64
N PRO A 86 11.13 10.92 -0.47
CA PRO A 86 12.35 10.11 -0.51
C PRO A 86 13.40 10.61 0.49
N GLU A 87 14.25 9.72 0.97
CA GLU A 87 15.25 10.03 2.00
C GLU A 87 16.16 11.22 1.61
N GLN A 88 16.63 11.26 0.36
CA GLN A 88 17.41 12.38 -0.18
C GLN A 88 16.69 13.74 -0.12
N TRP A 89 15.35 13.75 -0.13
CA TRP A 89 14.56 14.96 0.08
C TRP A 89 14.44 15.28 1.57
N ALA A 90 14.17 14.27 2.39
CA ALA A 90 14.00 14.44 3.83
C ALA A 90 15.27 14.99 4.50
N GLN A 91 16.45 14.62 4.01
CA GLN A 91 17.76 15.05 4.50
C GLN A 91 18.20 16.44 3.97
N ASP A 92 17.59 16.93 2.87
CA ASP A 92 17.94 18.23 2.28
C ASP A 92 17.10 19.37 2.89
N THR A 93 17.60 19.91 4.00
CA THR A 93 16.92 20.98 4.75
C THR A 93 16.70 22.25 3.91
N VAL A 94 17.66 22.61 3.05
CA VAL A 94 17.57 23.81 2.21
C VAL A 94 16.44 23.66 1.19
N ARG A 95 16.39 22.51 0.52
CA ARG A 95 15.35 22.20 -0.47
C ARG A 95 13.98 22.05 0.15
N ARG A 96 13.88 21.43 1.34
CA ARG A 96 12.63 21.32 2.11
C ARG A 96 12.05 22.69 2.44
N LYS A 97 12.87 23.58 3.02
CA LYS A 97 12.46 24.95 3.33
C LYS A 97 12.01 25.71 2.10
N LYS A 98 12.79 25.64 1.00
CA LYS A 98 12.46 26.31 -0.26
C LYS A 98 11.13 25.84 -0.87
N ALA A 99 10.81 24.56 -0.71
CA ALA A 99 9.60 23.95 -1.27
C ALA A 99 8.40 23.95 -0.30
N GLY A 100 8.55 24.52 0.91
CA GLY A 100 7.47 24.57 1.91
C GLY A 100 7.13 23.21 2.53
N VAL A 101 8.08 22.27 2.59
CA VAL A 101 7.84 20.97 3.25
C VAL A 101 7.82 21.18 4.76
N PRO A 102 6.72 20.83 5.48
CA PRO A 102 6.65 21.01 6.92
C PRO A 102 7.73 20.22 7.68
N ASP A 103 8.18 20.74 8.82
CA ASP A 103 9.29 20.16 9.59
C ASP A 103 8.94 18.76 10.13
N GLN A 104 7.66 18.54 10.48
CA GLN A 104 7.15 17.24 10.96
C GLN A 104 7.15 16.14 9.89
N VAL A 105 7.28 16.50 8.61
CA VAL A 105 7.38 15.50 7.53
C VAL A 105 8.81 14.99 7.46
N VAL A 106 9.03 13.82 8.04
CA VAL A 106 10.30 13.10 8.02
C VAL A 106 10.27 11.94 7.02
N PHE A 107 11.43 11.36 6.72
CA PHE A 107 11.50 10.16 5.91
C PHE A 107 10.72 9.02 6.58
N GLN A 108 9.89 8.35 5.79
CA GLN A 108 9.20 7.12 6.15
C GLN A 108 9.20 6.19 4.94
N THR A 109 9.36 4.89 5.15
CA THR A 109 9.20 3.92 4.06
C THR A 109 7.76 3.90 3.56
N LYS A 110 7.54 3.46 2.31
CA LYS A 110 6.18 3.31 1.77
C LYS A 110 5.33 2.33 2.58
N THR A 111 5.94 1.25 3.08
CA THR A 111 5.28 0.29 3.97
C THR A 111 4.88 0.91 5.31
N ALA A 112 5.71 1.79 5.90
CA ALA A 112 5.36 2.54 7.11
C ALA A 112 4.19 3.50 6.84
N LEU A 113 4.22 4.25 5.73
CA LEU A 113 3.11 5.13 5.33
C LEU A 113 1.79 4.34 5.12
N ALA A 114 1.87 3.16 4.54
CA ALA A 114 0.70 2.28 4.38
C ALA A 114 0.15 1.82 5.74
N MET A 115 1.03 1.50 6.70
CA MET A 115 0.61 1.11 8.05
C MET A 115 -0.01 2.28 8.82
N ASP A 116 0.55 3.48 8.72
CA ASP A 116 -0.05 4.70 9.29
C ASP A 116 -1.48 4.93 8.75
N GLN A 117 -1.69 4.69 7.44
CA GLN A 117 -3.01 4.81 6.82
C GLN A 117 -3.98 3.73 7.31
N ILE A 118 -3.51 2.48 7.47
CA ILE A 118 -4.29 1.36 8.03
C ILE A 118 -4.69 1.66 9.48
N ASP A 119 -3.75 2.15 10.30
CA ASP A 119 -3.99 2.49 11.70
C ASP A 119 -4.99 3.63 11.83
N SER A 120 -4.90 4.65 10.98
CA SER A 120 -5.88 5.73 10.90
C SER A 120 -7.27 5.23 10.51
N ALA A 121 -7.36 4.32 9.53
CA ALA A 121 -8.64 3.72 9.11
C ALA A 121 -9.28 2.89 10.23
N LEU A 122 -8.48 2.13 10.99
CA LEU A 122 -8.95 1.39 12.16
C LEU A 122 -9.43 2.34 13.27
N ALA A 123 -8.64 3.38 13.58
CA ALA A 123 -8.97 4.35 14.61
C ALA A 123 -10.24 5.17 14.30
N THR A 124 -10.55 5.37 13.02
CA THR A 124 -11.78 6.06 12.56
C THR A 124 -12.99 5.13 12.47
N GLY A 125 -12.84 3.84 12.78
CA GLY A 125 -13.94 2.87 12.80
C GLY A 125 -14.37 2.40 11.41
N ILE A 126 -13.53 2.57 10.38
CA ILE A 126 -13.80 2.00 9.06
C ILE A 126 -13.80 0.48 9.19
N ALA A 127 -14.85 -0.16 8.67
CA ALA A 127 -14.97 -1.62 8.73
C ALA A 127 -13.78 -2.28 8.03
N ALA A 128 -13.05 -3.11 8.77
CA ALA A 128 -11.89 -3.82 8.27
C ALA A 128 -12.28 -4.81 7.16
N GLY A 129 -11.57 -4.72 6.04
CA GLY A 129 -11.67 -5.63 4.91
C GLY A 129 -10.46 -6.56 4.80
N VAL A 130 -10.49 -7.49 3.84
CA VAL A 130 -9.28 -8.19 3.44
C VAL A 130 -8.32 -7.18 2.82
N VAL A 131 -7.10 -7.09 3.36
CA VAL A 131 -6.05 -6.20 2.85
C VAL A 131 -5.45 -6.78 1.58
N LEU A 132 -5.45 -5.99 0.52
CA LEU A 132 -4.92 -6.31 -0.79
C LEU A 132 -3.75 -5.38 -1.10
N ALA A 133 -2.65 -5.95 -1.61
CA ALA A 133 -1.49 -5.18 -2.04
C ALA A 133 -0.67 -5.99 -3.05
N ASP A 134 0.14 -5.32 -3.85
CA ASP A 134 1.04 -5.97 -4.79
C ASP A 134 2.33 -6.50 -4.11
N ALA A 135 3.27 -6.99 -4.92
CA ALA A 135 4.53 -7.53 -4.43
C ALA A 135 5.53 -6.47 -3.92
N ALA A 136 5.32 -5.18 -4.17
CA ALA A 136 6.14 -4.12 -3.59
C ALA A 136 5.92 -3.99 -2.08
N TYR A 137 4.72 -4.32 -1.61
CA TYR A 137 4.38 -4.40 -0.17
C TYR A 137 4.44 -5.83 0.33
N GLY A 138 3.76 -6.73 -0.36
CA GLY A 138 3.52 -8.08 0.15
C GLY A 138 4.76 -8.93 0.29
N THR A 139 5.88 -8.62 -0.37
CA THR A 139 7.17 -9.32 -0.18
C THR A 139 7.76 -9.05 1.22
N GLU A 140 7.49 -7.88 1.81
CA GLU A 140 8.04 -7.48 3.11
C GLU A 140 7.38 -8.26 4.26
N THR A 141 8.13 -9.20 4.85
CA THR A 141 7.61 -10.07 5.92
C THR A 141 7.13 -9.28 7.13
N HIS A 142 7.93 -8.33 7.59
CA HIS A 142 7.57 -7.49 8.74
C HIS A 142 6.26 -6.72 8.52
N TRP A 143 5.98 -6.27 7.29
CA TRP A 143 4.71 -5.60 6.98
C TRP A 143 3.52 -6.56 7.09
N ARG A 144 3.65 -7.80 6.62
CA ARG A 144 2.62 -8.84 6.79
C ARG A 144 2.43 -9.25 8.26
N ASP A 145 3.49 -9.24 9.05
CA ASP A 145 3.42 -9.52 10.49
C ASP A 145 2.64 -8.41 11.21
N GLN A 146 2.87 -7.14 10.87
CA GLN A 146 2.12 -6.02 11.43
C GLN A 146 0.62 -6.06 11.08
N LEU A 147 0.26 -6.48 9.86
CA LEU A 147 -1.14 -6.75 9.50
C LEU A 147 -1.73 -7.86 10.38
N SER A 148 -0.95 -8.91 10.62
CA SER A 148 -1.35 -10.04 11.44
C SER A 148 -1.57 -9.69 12.91
N GLU A 149 -0.71 -8.86 13.48
CA GLU A 149 -0.80 -8.34 14.85
C GLU A 149 -2.09 -7.54 15.07
N ARG A 150 -2.57 -6.84 14.04
CA ARG A 150 -3.84 -6.11 14.04
C ARG A 150 -5.07 -6.98 13.79
N GLY A 151 -4.89 -8.29 13.63
CA GLY A 151 -5.98 -9.22 13.32
C GLY A 151 -6.54 -9.08 11.90
N LEU A 152 -5.83 -8.39 10.99
CA LEU A 152 -6.28 -8.20 9.61
C LEU A 152 -6.01 -9.45 8.78
N LEU A 153 -7.01 -9.83 7.98
CA LEU A 153 -6.84 -10.80 6.90
C LEU A 153 -6.19 -10.09 5.70
N TYR A 154 -5.34 -10.78 4.97
CA TYR A 154 -4.70 -10.23 3.78
C TYR A 154 -4.55 -11.26 2.66
N MET A 155 -4.58 -10.74 1.43
CA MET A 155 -4.24 -11.43 0.19
C MET A 155 -3.30 -10.51 -0.60
N VAL A 156 -2.01 -10.81 -0.61
CA VAL A 156 -0.99 -9.90 -1.15
C VAL A 156 -0.07 -10.60 -2.14
N GLY A 157 0.35 -9.88 -3.17
CA GLY A 157 1.36 -10.36 -4.10
C GLY A 157 2.72 -10.49 -3.40
N VAL A 158 3.51 -11.47 -3.82
CA VAL A 158 4.93 -11.60 -3.47
C VAL A 158 5.74 -11.90 -4.72
N ARG A 159 7.03 -11.57 -4.67
CA ARG A 159 7.97 -11.95 -5.74
C ARG A 159 8.09 -13.46 -5.83
N SER A 160 8.31 -13.99 -7.04
CA SER A 160 8.41 -15.42 -7.29
C SER A 160 9.56 -16.12 -6.53
N ASN A 161 10.59 -15.37 -6.15
CA ASN A 161 11.72 -15.85 -5.35
C ASN A 161 11.50 -15.73 -3.83
N THR A 162 10.31 -15.34 -3.37
CA THR A 162 9.99 -15.25 -1.95
C THR A 162 9.95 -16.66 -1.36
N LYS A 163 10.81 -16.92 -0.38
CA LYS A 163 10.83 -18.21 0.33
C LYS A 163 9.66 -18.25 1.31
N VAL A 164 8.83 -19.27 1.19
CA VAL A 164 7.69 -19.51 2.10
C VAL A 164 7.96 -20.79 2.86
N TRP A 165 7.51 -20.88 4.11
CA TRP A 165 7.64 -22.09 4.91
C TRP A 165 6.35 -22.90 4.82
N TRP A 166 6.46 -24.23 4.70
CA TRP A 166 5.30 -25.13 4.71
C TRP A 166 5.45 -26.17 5.82
N GLY A 167 4.40 -26.34 6.62
CA GLY A 167 4.38 -27.30 7.72
C GLY A 167 5.41 -26.95 8.80
N SER A 168 5.96 -27.97 9.45
CA SER A 168 6.88 -27.79 10.58
C SER A 168 8.34 -27.53 10.19
N HIS A 169 8.84 -27.95 9.02
CA HIS A 169 10.29 -27.98 8.80
C HIS A 169 10.72 -28.02 7.31
N GLN A 170 10.57 -26.94 6.55
CA GLN A 170 11.50 -26.48 5.48
C GLN A 170 10.83 -25.39 4.63
N PRO A 171 11.61 -24.50 3.98
CA PRO A 171 11.07 -23.63 2.95
C PRO A 171 10.47 -24.52 1.84
N ALA A 172 9.27 -24.17 1.39
CA ALA A 172 8.63 -24.83 0.26
C ALA A 172 9.59 -24.83 -0.93
N PRO A 173 9.71 -25.94 -1.66
CA PRO A 173 10.54 -25.99 -2.86
C PRO A 173 10.11 -24.89 -3.82
N MET A 174 11.06 -24.13 -4.35
CA MET A 174 10.75 -23.09 -5.33
C MET A 174 10.06 -23.73 -6.54
N PRO A 175 8.95 -23.17 -7.02
CA PRO A 175 8.36 -23.63 -8.28
C PRO A 175 9.39 -23.45 -9.40
N PRO A 176 9.37 -24.32 -10.44
CA PRO A 176 10.24 -24.16 -11.60
C PRO A 176 10.03 -22.77 -12.21
N ALA A 177 11.11 -22.17 -12.72
CA ALA A 177 11.07 -20.83 -13.29
C ALA A 177 10.04 -20.76 -14.43
N SER A 178 8.97 -19.98 -14.24
CA SER A 178 8.01 -19.74 -15.31
C SER A 178 8.55 -18.67 -16.26
N PRO A 179 8.42 -18.82 -17.59
CA PRO A 179 8.91 -17.84 -18.57
C PRO A 179 8.10 -16.53 -18.62
N LYS A 180 7.24 -16.25 -17.63
CA LYS A 180 6.42 -15.03 -17.54
C LYS A 180 6.44 -14.49 -16.11
N ASN A 181 6.27 -13.17 -15.98
CA ASN A 181 6.17 -12.39 -14.74
C ASN A 181 4.96 -12.80 -13.87
N LEU A 182 4.93 -14.04 -13.38
CA LEU A 182 3.90 -14.49 -12.44
C LEU A 182 4.22 -13.95 -11.04
N PHE A 183 3.29 -13.17 -10.51
CA PHE A 183 3.24 -12.88 -9.08
C PHE A 183 2.63 -14.07 -8.35
N THR A 184 3.22 -14.47 -7.22
CA THR A 184 2.62 -15.47 -6.33
C THR A 184 1.79 -14.72 -5.30
N ILE A 185 0.56 -15.16 -5.02
CA ILE A 185 -0.30 -14.52 -4.03
C ILE A 185 -0.20 -15.31 -2.71
N LEU A 186 0.09 -14.61 -1.61
CA LEU A 186 0.06 -15.16 -0.26
C LEU A 186 -1.28 -14.85 0.41
N PHE A 187 -1.87 -15.90 0.99
CA PHE A 187 -3.08 -15.84 1.80
C PHE A 187 -2.75 -16.18 3.24
N LYS A 188 -3.34 -15.44 4.19
CA LYS A 188 -3.41 -15.87 5.59
C LYS A 188 -4.72 -16.65 5.83
N PRO A 189 -4.70 -17.97 6.05
CA PRO A 189 -5.91 -18.71 6.37
C PRO A 189 -6.43 -18.32 7.76
N CYS A 190 -7.73 -18.08 7.86
CA CYS A 190 -8.44 -17.99 9.15
C CYS A 190 -8.50 -19.39 9.78
N LYS A 191 -8.48 -19.49 11.12
CA LYS A 191 -8.57 -20.77 11.86
C LYS A 191 -9.96 -21.42 11.69
N LEU A 192 -10.26 -21.95 10.52
CA LEU A 192 -11.13 -23.11 10.39
C LEU A 192 -10.25 -24.26 9.91
N HIS A 193 -10.37 -25.38 10.61
CA HIS A 193 -9.66 -26.63 10.38
C HIS A 193 -9.95 -27.19 8.97
N GLU A 194 -9.31 -26.65 7.94
CA GLU A 194 -9.00 -27.27 6.64
C GLU A 194 -8.47 -26.21 5.69
N CYS A 195 -7.14 -26.08 5.60
CA CYS A 195 -6.53 -25.39 4.46
C CYS A 195 -5.34 -26.21 3.97
N ALA A 196 -5.66 -27.38 3.42
CA ALA A 196 -4.74 -28.12 2.58
C ALA A 196 -4.74 -27.48 1.18
N ARG A 197 -3.55 -27.02 0.77
CA ARG A 197 -3.11 -26.79 -0.63
C ARG A 197 -4.08 -25.97 -1.49
N ARG A 198 -3.82 -24.67 -1.60
CA ARG A 198 -4.10 -23.93 -2.86
C ARG A 198 -3.20 -22.71 -2.94
N THR A 199 -2.00 -22.92 -3.49
CA THR A 199 -1.35 -21.87 -4.28
C THR A 199 -2.26 -21.64 -5.48
N ILE A 200 -3.09 -20.60 -5.45
CA ILE A 200 -3.87 -20.22 -6.63
C ILE A 200 -2.87 -19.54 -7.57
N GLN A 201 -2.43 -20.26 -8.60
CA GLN A 201 -1.82 -19.62 -9.76
C GLN A 201 -2.93 -18.88 -10.50
N VAL A 202 -2.88 -17.56 -10.48
CA VAL A 202 -3.71 -16.74 -11.36
C VAL A 202 -3.06 -16.82 -12.75
N THR A 203 -3.67 -17.59 -13.65
CA THR A 203 -3.34 -17.63 -15.08
C THR A 203 -3.78 -16.37 -15.79
#